data_AF-A0A8J8CLV5-F1
#
_entry.id   AF-A0A8J8CLV5-F1
#
_cell.length_a   1.000
_cell.length_b   1.000
_cell.length_c   1.000
_cell.angle_alpha   90.00
_cell.angle_beta   90.00
_cell.angle_gamma   90.00
#
_symmetry.space_group_name_H-M   'P 1'
#
loop_
_entity.id
_entity.type
_entity.pdbx_description
1 polymer ?
#
loop_
_entity_poly.entity_id
_entity_poly.type
_entity_poly.pdbx_seq_one_letter_code
_entity_poly.pdbx_strand_id
1 'polypeptide(L)'
;SPHRRHYWYGYRPWYSRWYYYSPWWAGRWYRPWYYSPVYVGGGITMAIVLGLILMPLFGIALWFPFSSADVNGNVTYRSTETLYFNEYWYEYEDIRADNDMTFSVQSSPSVITFAIWDQPFENLPTTSIIDNESDQLSLIENRYEYFWLFLKPGSSIQYNYNSSGQIDFFIADGYELYDWDQGGSPSFDVLENDVLQGNGNYLVNEGKDYYLVWYNEGVTTVNVNFSVSYTAVGVHDFSVTDYYVEGVTSVSQDTYTVPNSGNWYFFVFFDPMNAPEETTTITFDVSYDTGVDATDRWISIQPWLIGIMVVVGIIIIIAVFARRGQKKLKTKEPKKATPEKAVKKATKKTELECIRCGNTIRADAKFCSKCGGKIEGRSLGSTNIITPINSKTCSYCGSKLTQTDKFCKWCGTKIET
;
A
#
# COMPACT_ATOMS: atom_id res chain seq x y z
N SER A 1 -77.31 31.39 43.83
CA SER A 1 -76.33 31.42 44.93
C SER A 1 -74.93 31.12 44.39
N PRO A 2 -73.87 31.77 44.90
CA PRO A 2 -72.55 31.75 44.26
C PRO A 2 -71.64 30.63 44.78
N HIS A 3 -70.63 30.23 44.00
CA HIS A 3 -69.21 30.39 44.37
C HIS A 3 -68.25 29.83 43.30
N ARG A 4 -67.34 30.70 42.83
CA ARG A 4 -66.02 30.28 42.32
C ARG A 4 -65.05 30.13 43.51
N ARG A 5 -64.06 29.22 43.42
CA ARG A 5 -62.79 29.25 44.18
C ARG A 5 -61.68 28.74 43.23
N HIS A 6 -60.59 29.49 42.98
CA HIS A 6 -59.37 29.72 43.81
C HIS A 6 -58.44 28.49 43.82
N TYR A 7 -57.11 28.59 43.67
CA TYR A 7 -56.16 29.67 44.04
C TYR A 7 -55.09 29.93 42.95
N TRP A 8 -54.07 30.81 43.12
CA TRP A 8 -54.04 32.25 43.46
C TRP A 8 -52.58 32.77 43.34
N TYR A 9 -52.36 33.84 42.58
CA TYR A 9 -51.34 34.91 42.70
C TYR A 9 -49.85 34.66 43.01
N GLY A 10 -49.00 35.33 42.22
CA GLY A 10 -47.61 35.68 42.52
C GLY A 10 -47.03 36.61 41.44
N TYR A 11 -46.78 37.89 41.74
CA TYR A 11 -46.46 38.94 40.76
C TYR A 11 -44.99 39.43 40.87
N ARG A 12 -44.27 39.45 39.73
CA ARG A 12 -43.10 40.29 39.31
C ARG A 12 -42.09 40.85 40.35
N PRO A 13 -40.79 40.78 39.99
CA PRO A 13 -39.98 41.96 39.61
C PRO A 13 -39.68 41.98 38.08
N TRP A 14 -39.07 42.97 37.39
CA TRP A 14 -38.53 44.34 37.65
C TRP A 14 -37.00 44.57 37.53
N TYR A 15 -36.55 44.66 36.26
CA TYR A 15 -35.51 45.55 35.69
C TYR A 15 -34.03 45.58 36.17
N SER A 16 -33.14 45.13 35.27
CA SER A 16 -31.89 45.81 34.85
C SER A 16 -31.45 45.24 33.48
N ARG A 17 -30.73 45.91 32.57
CA ARG A 17 -30.59 47.34 32.23
C ARG A 17 -29.95 47.45 30.82
N TRP A 18 -30.66 48.03 29.84
CA TRP A 18 -30.17 48.60 28.55
C TRP A 18 -29.57 47.61 27.51
N TYR A 19 -30.16 47.40 26.33
CA TYR A 19 -30.12 48.24 25.11
C TYR A 19 -28.71 48.57 24.57
N TYR A 20 -28.27 47.85 23.52
CA TYR A 20 -27.87 48.42 22.22
C TYR A 20 -27.88 47.30 21.14
N TYR A 21 -28.60 47.54 20.02
CA TYR A 21 -28.45 47.01 18.64
C TYR A 21 -27.87 45.58 18.40
N SER A 22 -28.45 44.69 17.57
CA SER A 22 -29.44 44.90 16.47
C SER A 22 -30.14 43.58 16.04
N PRO A 23 -31.45 43.59 15.71
CA PRO A 23 -32.15 42.43 15.15
C PRO A 23 -32.59 42.64 13.68
N TRP A 24 -32.02 41.89 12.73
CA TRP A 24 -32.38 41.97 11.29
C TRP A 24 -32.39 40.62 10.52
N TRP A 25 -32.67 39.49 11.18
CA TRP A 25 -32.70 38.17 10.49
C TRP A 25 -33.89 37.24 10.81
N ALA A 26 -34.93 37.73 11.50
CA ALA A 26 -36.16 36.97 11.75
C ALA A 26 -37.39 37.67 11.14
N GLY A 27 -37.75 37.30 9.90
CA GLY A 27 -38.96 37.81 9.25
C GLY A 27 -39.14 37.44 7.78
N ARG A 28 -39.78 36.30 7.50
CA ARG A 28 -40.74 36.23 6.38
C ARG A 28 -41.96 37.06 6.85
N TRP A 29 -42.63 37.88 6.02
CA TRP A 29 -43.40 37.51 4.82
C TRP A 29 -43.31 38.55 3.68
N TYR A 30 -43.24 38.05 2.44
CA TYR A 30 -43.58 38.68 1.14
C TYR A 30 -43.84 40.21 1.05
N ARG A 31 -42.88 40.96 0.47
CA ARG A 31 -43.05 41.80 -0.76
C ARG A 31 -41.67 41.99 -1.46
N PRO A 32 -41.61 42.24 -2.78
CA PRO A 32 -40.40 41.96 -3.56
C PRO A 32 -39.42 43.13 -3.57
N TRP A 33 -38.28 42.99 -2.89
CA TRP A 33 -37.13 43.88 -3.05
C TRP A 33 -36.13 43.29 -4.04
N TYR A 34 -35.78 44.10 -5.04
CA TYR A 34 -34.87 43.78 -6.13
C TYR A 34 -33.41 43.74 -5.63
N TYR A 35 -33.03 42.69 -4.89
CA TYR A 35 -31.61 42.41 -4.65
C TYR A 35 -31.01 41.77 -5.89
N SER A 36 -30.30 42.59 -6.68
CA SER A 36 -29.57 42.07 -7.84
C SER A 36 -28.39 41.20 -7.34
N PRO A 37 -28.22 39.96 -7.82
CA PRO A 37 -27.07 39.11 -7.45
C PRO A 37 -25.78 39.53 -8.19
N VAL A 38 -25.70 40.78 -8.66
CA VAL A 38 -24.67 41.25 -9.60
C VAL A 38 -23.36 41.59 -8.87
N TYR A 39 -23.42 42.11 -7.65
CA TYR A 39 -22.22 42.55 -6.91
C TYR A 39 -21.41 41.41 -6.27
N VAL A 40 -22.08 40.38 -5.74
CA VAL A 40 -21.38 39.25 -5.09
C VAL A 40 -20.57 38.43 -6.12
N GLY A 41 -21.11 38.25 -7.33
CA GLY A 41 -20.42 37.51 -8.40
C GLY A 41 -19.16 38.24 -8.91
N GLY A 42 -19.22 39.56 -9.07
CA GLY A 42 -18.08 40.37 -9.53
C GLY A 42 -16.91 40.40 -8.55
N GLY A 43 -17.23 40.55 -7.25
CA GLY A 43 -16.22 40.50 -6.18
C GLY A 43 -15.53 39.14 -6.10
N ILE A 44 -16.26 38.04 -6.23
CA ILE A 44 -15.67 36.68 -6.27
C ILE A 44 -14.77 36.51 -7.49
N THR A 45 -15.17 36.95 -8.68
CA THR A 45 -14.30 36.85 -9.88
C THR A 45 -13.04 37.71 -9.76
N MET A 46 -13.12 38.92 -9.18
CA MET A 46 -11.93 39.75 -8.93
C MET A 46 -11.05 39.17 -7.83
N ALA A 47 -11.62 38.60 -6.76
CA ALA A 47 -10.86 37.94 -5.70
C ALA A 47 -10.15 36.66 -6.20
N ILE A 48 -10.78 35.91 -7.11
CA ILE A 48 -10.17 34.77 -7.82
C ILE A 48 -9.00 35.27 -8.67
N VAL A 49 -9.22 36.25 -9.57
CA VAL A 49 -8.15 36.79 -10.43
C VAL A 49 -7.00 37.41 -9.61
N LEU A 50 -7.30 38.18 -8.57
CA LEU A 50 -6.30 38.77 -7.69
C LEU A 50 -5.55 37.69 -6.90
N GLY A 51 -6.27 36.70 -6.35
CA GLY A 51 -5.69 35.56 -5.64
C GLY A 51 -4.77 34.73 -6.53
N LEU A 52 -5.05 34.64 -7.83
CA LEU A 52 -4.25 33.92 -8.82
C LEU A 52 -3.05 34.72 -9.35
N ILE A 53 -3.14 36.07 -9.38
CA ILE A 53 -1.99 36.96 -9.62
C ILE A 53 -1.07 37.02 -8.39
N LEU A 54 -1.63 36.89 -7.19
CA LEU A 54 -0.89 36.83 -5.94
C LEU A 54 -0.39 35.42 -5.61
N MET A 55 -0.95 34.35 -6.20
CA MET A 55 -0.56 32.96 -5.93
C MET A 55 0.94 32.68 -6.17
N PRO A 56 1.61 33.26 -7.18
CA PRO A 56 3.06 33.14 -7.33
C PRO A 56 3.87 33.85 -6.24
N LEU A 57 3.34 34.94 -5.68
CA LEU A 57 3.98 35.66 -4.57
C LEU A 57 3.72 34.98 -3.21
N PHE A 58 2.56 34.35 -3.04
CA PHE A 58 2.24 33.55 -1.85
C PHE A 58 2.82 32.14 -1.89
N GLY A 59 3.01 31.51 -3.05
CA GLY A 59 3.60 30.17 -3.17
C GLY A 59 5.08 30.13 -2.76
N ILE A 60 5.80 31.24 -2.92
CA ILE A 60 7.17 31.41 -2.40
C ILE A 60 7.17 31.57 -0.87
N ALA A 61 6.07 32.06 -0.28
CA ALA A 61 5.95 32.33 1.16
C ALA A 61 5.18 31.24 1.96
N LEU A 62 4.47 30.35 1.28
CA LEU A 62 3.67 29.27 1.83
C LEU A 62 4.12 27.93 1.25
N TRP A 63 5.13 27.37 1.92
CA TRP A 63 5.52 25.95 1.97
C TRP A 63 4.67 25.00 1.11
N PHE A 64 5.26 24.42 0.06
CA PHE A 64 4.57 23.45 -0.79
C PHE A 64 4.17 22.19 0.00
N PRO A 65 2.91 21.73 -0.09
CA PRO A 65 2.45 20.54 0.64
C PRO A 65 2.58 19.23 -0.18
N PHE A 66 3.46 19.18 -1.18
CA PHE A 66 3.55 18.07 -2.15
C PHE A 66 4.98 17.60 -2.46
N SER A 67 5.97 17.96 -1.63
CA SER A 67 7.38 17.58 -1.77
C SER A 67 7.91 17.12 -0.43
N SER A 68 8.55 15.96 -0.39
CA SER A 68 9.37 15.45 0.72
C SER A 68 10.67 16.25 0.90
N ALA A 69 11.20 16.78 -0.21
CA ALA A 69 12.43 17.57 -0.24
C ALA A 69 12.31 18.92 0.49
N ASP A 70 13.41 19.35 1.09
CA ASP A 70 13.57 20.66 1.72
C ASP A 70 13.72 21.81 0.70
N VAL A 71 14.07 23.00 1.18
CA VAL A 71 14.23 24.20 0.33
C VAL A 71 15.40 24.10 -0.67
N ASN A 72 16.42 23.31 -0.34
CA ASN A 72 17.63 23.10 -1.14
C ASN A 72 17.52 21.85 -2.04
N GLY A 73 16.39 21.14 -2.00
CA GLY A 73 16.19 19.90 -2.77
C GLY A 73 16.64 18.61 -2.08
N ASN A 74 17.01 18.66 -0.79
CA ASN A 74 17.45 17.48 -0.04
C ASN A 74 16.25 16.71 0.51
N VAL A 75 16.23 15.39 0.29
CA VAL A 75 15.25 14.47 0.89
C VAL A 75 15.96 13.60 1.91
N THR A 76 15.43 13.44 3.13
CA THR A 76 16.03 12.60 4.17
C THR A 76 15.03 11.58 4.70
N TYR A 77 15.42 10.31 4.71
CA TYR A 77 14.67 9.18 5.25
C TYR A 77 15.40 8.63 6.47
N ARG A 78 14.67 8.48 7.57
CA ARG A 78 15.16 7.96 8.84
C ARG A 78 14.11 7.03 9.41
N SER A 79 14.41 5.74 9.46
CA SER A 79 13.53 4.78 10.12
C SER A 79 14.30 3.74 10.92
N THR A 80 13.54 2.96 11.68
CA THR A 80 14.01 1.73 12.31
C THR A 80 12.97 0.67 12.08
N GLU A 81 13.33 -0.33 11.29
CA GLU A 81 12.43 -1.36 10.76
C GLU A 81 12.96 -2.74 11.14
N THR A 82 12.07 -3.72 11.24
CA THR A 82 12.47 -5.13 11.40
C THR A 82 12.36 -5.83 10.07
N LEU A 83 13.49 -6.31 9.55
CA LEU A 83 13.55 -7.19 8.40
C LEU A 83 13.40 -8.64 8.83
N TYR A 84 12.60 -9.39 8.07
CA TYR A 84 12.47 -10.82 8.18
C TYR A 84 13.42 -11.52 7.20
N PHE A 85 13.68 -12.80 7.46
CA PHE A 85 14.56 -13.66 6.66
C PHE A 85 14.30 -13.57 5.13
N ASN A 86 15.35 -13.33 4.33
CA ASN A 86 15.28 -13.13 2.87
C ASN A 86 14.35 -11.95 2.45
N GLU A 87 14.17 -10.93 3.30
CA GLU A 87 13.53 -9.66 2.97
C GLU A 87 14.56 -8.57 2.65
N TYR A 88 14.16 -7.54 1.91
CA TYR A 88 14.96 -6.35 1.67
C TYR A 88 14.15 -5.07 1.98
N TRP A 89 14.82 -4.08 2.55
CA TRP A 89 14.32 -2.70 2.60
C TRP A 89 14.92 -1.90 1.44
N TYR A 90 14.19 -0.89 0.96
CA TYR A 90 14.74 0.10 0.05
C TYR A 90 14.11 1.47 0.22
N GLU A 91 14.90 2.49 -0.09
CA GLU A 91 14.43 3.85 -0.34
C GLU A 91 14.97 4.28 -1.71
N TYR A 92 14.31 5.23 -2.38
CA TYR A 92 14.79 5.78 -3.65
C TYR A 92 14.27 7.19 -3.90
N GLU A 93 15.06 7.99 -4.62
CA GLU A 93 14.67 9.31 -5.16
C GLU A 93 15.30 9.53 -6.54
N ASP A 94 14.76 10.47 -7.32
CA ASP A 94 15.33 10.91 -8.61
C ASP A 94 16.42 11.97 -8.37
N ILE A 95 17.66 11.63 -8.71
CA ILE A 95 18.87 12.40 -8.41
C ILE A 95 19.52 12.83 -9.72
N ARG A 96 19.91 14.11 -9.84
CA ARG A 96 20.73 14.59 -10.96
C ARG A 96 22.18 14.10 -10.81
N ALA A 97 22.86 13.80 -11.92
CA ALA A 97 24.29 13.49 -11.95
C ALA A 97 25.14 14.55 -11.21
N ASP A 98 26.27 14.12 -10.65
CA ASP A 98 27.21 14.91 -9.85
C ASP A 98 26.66 15.45 -8.50
N ASN A 99 25.51 14.95 -8.03
CA ASN A 99 24.99 15.24 -6.68
C ASN A 99 25.20 14.03 -5.75
N ASP A 100 25.15 14.30 -4.45
CA ASP A 100 25.56 13.35 -3.41
C ASP A 100 24.38 12.68 -2.70
N MET A 101 24.55 11.39 -2.40
CA MET A 101 23.75 10.68 -1.42
C MET A 101 24.62 10.40 -0.19
N THR A 102 24.17 10.81 0.98
CA THR A 102 24.80 10.45 2.27
C THR A 102 23.98 9.36 2.96
N PHE A 103 24.64 8.34 3.51
CA PHE A 103 23.96 7.19 4.11
C PHE A 103 24.69 6.69 5.36
N SER A 104 23.95 6.09 6.29
CA SER A 104 24.48 5.28 7.38
C SER A 104 23.47 4.19 7.77
N VAL A 105 23.96 3.02 8.16
CA VAL A 105 23.14 1.84 8.44
C VAL A 105 23.68 1.08 9.65
N GLN A 106 22.81 0.57 10.50
CA GLN A 106 23.14 -0.32 11.60
C GLN A 106 22.11 -1.45 11.68
N SER A 107 22.54 -2.66 12.02
CA SER A 107 21.68 -3.83 12.23
C SER A 107 21.97 -4.52 13.57
N SER A 108 20.95 -5.14 14.14
CA SER A 108 21.06 -5.92 15.37
C SER A 108 19.89 -6.90 15.51
N PRO A 109 20.12 -8.18 15.89
CA PRO A 109 21.40 -8.75 16.31
C PRO A 109 22.34 -9.13 15.15
N SER A 110 21.79 -9.29 13.95
CA SER A 110 22.48 -9.98 12.84
C SER A 110 23.14 -9.04 11.82
N VAL A 111 23.96 -9.62 10.94
CA VAL A 111 24.56 -8.95 9.78
C VAL A 111 23.55 -8.70 8.66
N ILE A 112 23.86 -7.74 7.80
CA ILE A 112 23.10 -7.37 6.60
C ILE A 112 24.04 -7.19 5.42
N THR A 113 23.48 -7.25 4.21
CA THR A 113 24.12 -6.76 2.99
C THR A 113 23.54 -5.40 2.62
N PHE A 114 24.41 -4.42 2.42
CA PHE A 114 24.05 -3.06 2.01
C PHE A 114 24.49 -2.82 0.56
N ALA A 115 23.65 -2.18 -0.26
CA ALA A 115 24.00 -1.83 -1.63
C ALA A 115 23.35 -0.51 -2.12
N ILE A 116 23.95 0.08 -3.15
CA ILE A 116 23.49 1.28 -3.87
C ILE A 116 23.48 0.97 -5.37
N TRP A 117 22.38 1.29 -6.06
CA TRP A 117 22.26 1.00 -7.49
C TRP A 117 21.27 1.93 -8.21
N ASP A 118 21.39 2.00 -9.55
CA ASP A 118 20.51 2.78 -10.43
C ASP A 118 19.22 2.03 -10.86
N GLN A 119 19.02 0.82 -10.32
CA GLN A 119 17.94 -0.10 -10.70
C GLN A 119 17.25 -0.75 -9.49
N PRO A 120 15.99 -1.18 -9.65
CA PRO A 120 15.24 -1.86 -8.60
C PRO A 120 15.83 -3.24 -8.27
N PHE A 121 15.63 -3.70 -7.02
CA PHE A 121 16.18 -4.96 -6.50
C PHE A 121 15.84 -6.19 -7.36
N GLU A 122 14.65 -6.22 -7.96
CA GLU A 122 14.21 -7.32 -8.85
C GLU A 122 15.08 -7.51 -10.10
N ASN A 123 15.88 -6.51 -10.48
CA ASN A 123 16.81 -6.60 -11.60
C ASN A 123 18.15 -7.26 -11.22
N LEU A 124 18.44 -7.46 -9.93
CA LEU A 124 19.71 -8.05 -9.49
C LEU A 124 19.87 -9.45 -10.10
N PRO A 125 21.00 -9.71 -10.81
CA PRO A 125 21.28 -11.05 -11.29
C PRO A 125 21.43 -12.00 -10.10
N THR A 126 21.17 -13.28 -10.38
CA THR A 126 21.44 -14.36 -9.42
C THR A 126 22.53 -15.26 -9.96
N THR A 127 23.44 -15.65 -9.08
CA THR A 127 24.56 -16.54 -9.39
C THR A 127 24.42 -17.86 -8.64
N SER A 128 25.43 -18.72 -8.77
CA SER A 128 25.57 -19.92 -7.96
C SER A 128 26.91 -19.87 -7.25
N ILE A 129 26.88 -19.91 -5.93
CA ILE A 129 28.09 -19.93 -5.09
C ILE A 129 28.41 -21.39 -4.80
N ILE A 130 29.70 -21.74 -4.93
CA ILE A 130 30.23 -23.04 -4.52
C ILE A 130 31.21 -22.78 -3.41
N ASP A 131 31.00 -23.44 -2.28
CA ASP A 131 31.83 -23.32 -1.09
C ASP A 131 32.11 -24.70 -0.50
N ASN A 132 33.10 -24.80 0.38
CA ASN A 132 33.50 -26.04 1.04
C ASN A 132 34.04 -25.77 2.45
N GLU A 133 33.24 -26.17 3.44
CA GLU A 133 33.62 -26.17 4.84
C GLU A 133 34.21 -27.53 5.24
N SER A 134 35.22 -27.53 6.11
CA SER A 134 35.77 -28.77 6.66
C SER A 134 36.40 -28.54 8.03
N ASP A 135 35.93 -29.28 9.04
CA ASP A 135 36.42 -29.17 10.42
C ASP A 135 36.36 -30.53 11.16
N GLN A 136 36.84 -30.57 12.40
CA GLN A 136 36.82 -31.72 13.28
C GLN A 136 35.95 -31.49 14.52
N LEU A 137 34.84 -32.22 14.61
CA LEU A 137 33.93 -32.25 15.76
C LEU A 137 34.37 -33.30 16.79
N SER A 138 34.02 -33.08 18.06
CA SER A 138 34.30 -34.01 19.17
C SER A 138 32.99 -34.31 19.92
N LEU A 139 32.29 -35.37 19.51
CA LEU A 139 31.00 -35.78 20.06
C LEU A 139 31.17 -36.51 21.38
N ILE A 140 30.55 -36.00 22.45
CA ILE A 140 30.44 -36.67 23.75
C ILE A 140 29.32 -37.73 23.69
N GLU A 141 29.28 -38.68 24.65
CA GLU A 141 28.17 -39.62 24.81
C GLU A 141 26.80 -38.89 24.85
N ASN A 142 25.84 -39.39 24.07
CA ASN A 142 24.46 -38.90 24.02
C ASN A 142 24.39 -37.38 23.74
N ARG A 143 25.17 -36.95 22.74
CA ARG A 143 25.22 -35.60 22.19
C ARG A 143 25.29 -35.64 20.68
N TYR A 144 24.72 -34.62 20.07
CA TYR A 144 24.89 -34.29 18.66
C TYR A 144 25.60 -32.95 18.54
N GLU A 145 26.27 -32.77 17.40
CA GLU A 145 26.69 -31.48 16.87
C GLU A 145 26.10 -31.36 15.46
N TYR A 146 25.89 -30.14 14.98
CA TYR A 146 25.30 -29.90 13.67
C TYR A 146 26.00 -28.80 12.88
N PHE A 147 25.95 -28.91 11.56
CA PHE A 147 26.27 -27.85 10.62
C PHE A 147 24.97 -27.43 9.92
N TRP A 148 24.62 -26.14 9.97
CA TRP A 148 23.38 -25.61 9.41
C TRP A 148 23.67 -24.75 8.18
N LEU A 149 22.73 -24.73 7.23
CA LEU A 149 22.84 -23.97 5.99
C LEU A 149 21.46 -23.74 5.35
N PHE A 150 21.17 -22.54 4.88
CA PHE A 150 19.96 -22.25 4.10
C PHE A 150 20.22 -22.45 2.61
N LEU A 151 19.38 -23.26 1.94
CA LEU A 151 19.49 -23.49 0.49
C LEU A 151 18.14 -23.40 -0.23
N LYS A 152 18.18 -22.87 -1.45
CA LYS A 152 17.02 -22.76 -2.35
C LYS A 152 16.92 -23.98 -3.29
N PRO A 153 15.72 -24.30 -3.82
CA PRO A 153 15.52 -25.42 -4.75
C PRO A 153 16.48 -25.39 -5.95
N GLY A 154 17.07 -26.54 -6.29
CA GLY A 154 18.09 -26.67 -7.33
C GLY A 154 19.53 -26.53 -6.82
N SER A 155 19.73 -26.20 -5.54
CA SER A 155 21.01 -26.31 -4.84
C SER A 155 21.41 -27.77 -4.59
N SER A 156 22.65 -28.00 -4.15
CA SER A 156 23.11 -29.34 -3.76
C SER A 156 24.06 -29.32 -2.58
N ILE A 157 24.02 -30.36 -1.75
CA ILE A 157 24.87 -30.58 -0.59
C ILE A 157 25.66 -31.87 -0.82
N GLN A 158 26.98 -31.76 -1.00
CA GLN A 158 27.90 -32.89 -0.99
C GLN A 158 28.57 -32.99 0.37
N TYR A 159 28.31 -34.09 1.09
CA TYR A 159 28.90 -34.36 2.40
C TYR A 159 29.86 -35.55 2.33
N ASN A 160 30.89 -35.50 3.16
CA ASN A 160 31.84 -36.58 3.39
C ASN A 160 32.35 -36.48 4.83
N TYR A 161 32.24 -37.55 5.62
CA TYR A 161 32.77 -37.57 6.98
C TYR A 161 33.35 -38.93 7.35
N ASN A 162 34.24 -38.92 8.34
CA ASN A 162 34.91 -40.09 8.89
C ASN A 162 35.04 -39.93 10.41
N SER A 163 34.52 -40.91 11.16
CA SER A 163 34.43 -40.89 12.62
C SER A 163 35.29 -41.97 13.27
N SER A 164 35.81 -41.69 14.47
CA SER A 164 36.61 -42.64 15.24
C SER A 164 35.81 -43.76 15.93
N GLY A 165 34.48 -43.72 15.81
CA GLY A 165 33.51 -44.61 16.44
C GLY A 165 32.17 -44.48 15.73
N GLN A 166 31.27 -45.44 15.96
CA GLN A 166 29.98 -45.48 15.26
C GLN A 166 29.11 -44.29 15.69
N ILE A 167 28.47 -43.65 14.72
CA ILE A 167 27.58 -42.50 14.89
C ILE A 167 26.37 -42.64 13.98
N ASP A 168 25.29 -41.96 14.35
CA ASP A 168 24.20 -41.69 13.42
C ASP A 168 24.44 -40.36 12.73
N PHE A 169 24.13 -40.31 11.44
CA PHE A 169 24.14 -39.11 10.63
C PHE A 169 22.81 -38.94 9.92
N PHE A 170 22.28 -37.72 9.94
CA PHE A 170 21.09 -37.39 9.18
C PHE A 170 21.08 -35.95 8.70
N ILE A 171 20.28 -35.72 7.66
CA ILE A 171 19.95 -34.39 7.17
C ILE A 171 18.48 -34.14 7.50
N ALA A 172 18.23 -33.05 8.22
CA ALA A 172 16.91 -32.65 8.71
C ALA A 172 16.66 -31.17 8.42
N ASP A 173 15.41 -30.72 8.46
CA ASP A 173 15.12 -29.32 8.74
C ASP A 173 14.99 -29.02 10.24
N GLY A 174 14.83 -27.73 10.59
CA GLY A 174 14.75 -27.29 11.98
C GLY A 174 13.53 -27.84 12.74
N TYR A 175 12.44 -28.17 12.05
CA TYR A 175 11.26 -28.78 12.69
C TYR A 175 11.49 -30.27 12.93
N GLU A 176 12.08 -30.97 11.96
CA GLU A 176 12.46 -32.38 12.07
C GLU A 176 13.52 -32.59 13.18
N LEU A 177 14.58 -31.77 13.21
CA LEU A 177 15.59 -31.80 14.27
C LEU A 177 14.97 -31.57 15.65
N TYR A 178 14.06 -30.61 15.77
CA TYR A 178 13.35 -30.35 17.02
C TYR A 178 12.45 -31.54 17.43
N ASP A 179 11.67 -32.13 16.53
CA ASP A 179 10.83 -33.29 16.86
C ASP A 179 11.68 -34.48 17.34
N TRP A 180 12.80 -34.75 16.66
CA TRP A 180 13.74 -35.81 17.05
C TRP A 180 14.38 -35.57 18.43
N ASP A 181 14.87 -34.35 18.71
CA ASP A 181 15.47 -33.99 20.01
C ASP A 181 14.47 -34.15 21.17
N GLN A 182 13.17 -33.95 20.91
CA GLN A 182 12.10 -34.20 21.87
C GLN A 182 11.68 -35.68 21.98
N GLY A 183 12.39 -36.61 21.33
CA GLY A 183 12.12 -38.05 21.34
C GLY A 183 11.05 -38.50 20.33
N GLY A 184 10.81 -37.69 19.29
CA GLY A 184 9.96 -37.99 18.15
C GLY A 184 10.59 -39.01 17.19
N SER A 185 10.04 -39.10 15.98
CA SER A 185 10.54 -40.00 14.93
C SER A 185 10.22 -39.41 13.54
N PRO A 186 10.83 -38.26 13.19
CA PRO A 186 10.62 -37.60 11.92
C PRO A 186 11.19 -38.41 10.75
N SER A 187 10.86 -37.98 9.52
CA SER A 187 11.32 -38.61 8.28
C SER A 187 12.42 -37.77 7.64
N PHE A 188 13.66 -37.96 8.08
CA PHE A 188 14.83 -37.24 7.58
C PHE A 188 15.03 -37.35 6.05
N ASP A 189 15.61 -36.30 5.49
CA ASP A 189 16.01 -36.20 4.07
C ASP A 189 17.11 -37.21 3.71
N VAL A 190 18.02 -37.47 4.66
CA VAL A 190 19.05 -38.53 4.62
C VAL A 190 19.16 -39.14 6.01
N LEU A 191 19.36 -40.46 6.12
CA LEU A 191 19.59 -41.16 7.38
C LEU A 191 20.60 -42.30 7.19
N GLU A 192 21.72 -42.25 7.91
CA GLU A 192 22.76 -43.27 7.99
C GLU A 192 22.99 -43.63 9.47
N ASN A 193 22.53 -44.80 9.92
CA ASN A 193 22.63 -45.23 11.32
C ASN A 193 23.86 -46.11 11.58
N ASP A 194 24.48 -45.97 12.75
CA ASP A 194 25.56 -46.82 13.28
C ASP A 194 26.82 -46.91 12.37
N VAL A 195 27.14 -45.82 11.66
CA VAL A 195 28.20 -45.75 10.64
C VAL A 195 29.52 -45.14 11.14
N LEU A 196 30.64 -45.56 10.53
CA LEU A 196 31.99 -45.01 10.78
C LEU A 196 32.42 -43.95 9.75
N GLN A 197 31.74 -43.89 8.62
CA GLN A 197 32.01 -42.96 7.53
C GLN A 197 30.77 -42.89 6.65
N GLY A 198 30.49 -41.72 6.09
CA GLY A 198 29.40 -41.50 5.15
C GLY A 198 29.84 -40.55 4.05
N ASN A 199 29.32 -40.74 2.84
CA ASN A 199 29.44 -39.77 1.77
C ASN A 199 28.23 -39.82 0.86
N GLY A 200 27.81 -38.65 0.38
CA GLY A 200 26.65 -38.52 -0.47
C GLY A 200 26.56 -37.16 -1.13
N ASN A 201 25.62 -37.05 -2.06
CA ASN A 201 25.21 -35.79 -2.67
C ASN A 201 23.69 -35.71 -2.60
N TYR A 202 23.19 -34.78 -1.80
CA TYR A 202 21.77 -34.49 -1.65
C TYR A 202 21.38 -33.32 -2.55
N LEU A 203 20.29 -33.49 -3.32
CA LEU A 203 19.74 -32.45 -4.19
C LEU A 203 18.61 -31.73 -3.46
N VAL A 204 18.73 -30.41 -3.31
CA VAL A 204 17.78 -29.57 -2.60
C VAL A 204 16.54 -29.36 -3.47
N ASN A 205 15.41 -29.89 -3.01
CA ASN A 205 14.12 -29.79 -3.72
C ASN A 205 13.23 -28.65 -3.19
N GLU A 206 13.41 -28.25 -1.93
CA GLU A 206 12.60 -27.26 -1.23
C GLU A 206 13.49 -26.17 -0.61
N GLY A 207 12.97 -24.96 -0.46
CA GLY A 207 13.73 -23.84 0.12
C GLY A 207 13.57 -23.83 1.63
N LYS A 208 14.52 -24.41 2.36
CA LYS A 208 14.48 -24.54 3.83
C LYS A 208 15.90 -24.52 4.42
N ASP A 209 15.98 -24.36 5.73
CA ASP A 209 17.20 -24.57 6.50
C ASP A 209 17.49 -26.08 6.60
N TYR A 210 18.71 -26.47 6.24
CA TYR A 210 19.19 -27.83 6.30
C TYR A 210 20.22 -27.96 7.42
N TYR A 211 19.97 -28.94 8.30
CA TYR A 211 20.83 -29.29 9.42
C TYR A 211 21.46 -30.66 9.13
N LEU A 212 22.78 -30.68 8.97
CA LEU A 212 23.59 -31.88 8.89
C LEU A 212 24.00 -32.23 10.32
N VAL A 213 23.48 -33.34 10.84
CA VAL A 213 23.58 -33.69 12.27
C VAL A 213 24.40 -34.96 12.41
N TRP A 214 25.39 -34.94 13.30
CA TRP A 214 26.14 -36.12 13.73
C TRP A 214 25.87 -36.39 15.20
N TYR A 215 25.34 -37.58 15.50
CA TYR A 215 24.89 -37.98 16.84
C TYR A 215 25.63 -39.21 17.33
N ASN A 216 26.03 -39.20 18.61
CA ASN A 216 26.76 -40.30 19.24
C ASN A 216 25.88 -41.03 20.26
N GLU A 217 25.33 -42.19 19.88
CA GLU A 217 24.63 -43.12 20.79
C GLU A 217 25.58 -43.83 21.79
N GLY A 218 26.90 -43.71 21.62
CA GLY A 218 27.91 -44.49 22.33
C GLY A 218 28.55 -43.82 23.57
N VAL A 219 29.09 -44.66 24.46
CA VAL A 219 29.60 -44.31 25.81
C VAL A 219 30.96 -43.58 25.81
N THR A 220 31.60 -43.41 24.66
CA THR A 220 32.93 -42.79 24.55
C THR A 220 32.93 -41.62 23.58
N THR A 221 33.77 -40.63 23.82
CA THR A 221 33.96 -39.49 22.91
C THR A 221 34.39 -39.96 21.52
N VAL A 222 33.64 -39.55 20.49
CA VAL A 222 33.93 -39.84 19.08
C VAL A 222 34.37 -38.55 18.38
N ASN A 223 35.51 -38.61 17.68
CA ASN A 223 35.96 -37.51 16.84
C ASN A 223 35.43 -37.73 15.42
N VAL A 224 34.80 -36.71 14.83
CA VAL A 224 34.27 -36.74 13.46
C VAL A 224 34.99 -35.68 12.65
N ASN A 225 35.69 -36.09 11.60
CA ASN A 225 36.24 -35.16 10.60
C ASN A 225 35.21 -35.06 9.47
N PHE A 226 34.72 -33.88 9.17
CA PHE A 226 33.75 -33.67 8.09
C PHE A 226 34.29 -32.71 7.02
N SER A 227 33.74 -32.85 5.82
CA SER A 227 33.89 -31.93 4.70
C SER A 227 32.53 -31.83 4.01
N VAL A 228 31.97 -30.64 3.97
CA VAL A 228 30.68 -30.31 3.37
C VAL A 228 30.91 -29.26 2.31
N SER A 229 30.76 -29.65 1.05
CA SER A 229 30.72 -28.70 -0.06
C SER A 229 29.29 -28.53 -0.53
N TYR A 230 28.85 -27.28 -0.65
CA TYR A 230 27.51 -26.96 -1.10
C TYR A 230 27.56 -26.05 -2.32
N THR A 231 26.55 -26.17 -3.18
CA THR A 231 26.31 -25.27 -4.31
C THR A 231 24.99 -24.56 -4.06
N ALA A 232 25.06 -23.30 -3.61
CA ALA A 232 23.90 -22.45 -3.38
C ALA A 232 23.48 -21.78 -4.69
N VAL A 233 22.27 -22.08 -5.17
CA VAL A 233 21.72 -21.51 -6.41
C VAL A 233 20.72 -20.40 -6.08
N GLY A 234 20.71 -19.32 -6.87
CA GLY A 234 19.75 -18.23 -6.66
C GLY A 234 20.18 -17.25 -5.55
N VAL A 235 21.49 -17.11 -5.36
CA VAL A 235 22.08 -16.07 -4.50
C VAL A 235 22.12 -14.76 -5.30
N HIS A 236 21.77 -13.64 -4.68
CA HIS A 236 21.82 -12.34 -5.34
C HIS A 236 23.28 -11.88 -5.50
N ASP A 237 23.65 -11.47 -6.71
CA ASP A 237 24.99 -10.99 -7.02
C ASP A 237 25.03 -9.46 -6.96
N PHE A 238 25.56 -8.93 -5.87
CA PHE A 238 25.70 -7.50 -5.64
C PHE A 238 26.93 -6.90 -6.35
N SER A 239 27.79 -7.70 -6.98
CA SER A 239 29.00 -7.20 -7.67
C SER A 239 28.71 -6.35 -8.92
N VAL A 240 27.46 -6.35 -9.39
CA VAL A 240 26.98 -5.48 -10.48
C VAL A 240 26.46 -4.11 -10.01
N THR A 241 26.35 -3.91 -8.70
CA THR A 241 25.91 -2.63 -8.11
C THR A 241 27.07 -1.64 -7.99
N ASP A 242 26.77 -0.35 -7.95
CA ASP A 242 27.81 0.69 -7.94
C ASP A 242 28.59 0.76 -6.61
N TYR A 243 27.95 0.37 -5.51
CA TYR A 243 28.56 0.24 -4.19
C TYR A 243 27.83 -0.84 -3.40
N TYR A 244 28.58 -1.77 -2.79
CA TYR A 244 28.01 -2.79 -1.90
C TYR A 244 28.98 -3.17 -0.77
N VAL A 245 28.40 -3.66 0.33
CA VAL A 245 29.11 -4.23 1.47
C VAL A 245 28.28 -5.40 2.02
N GLU A 246 28.83 -6.60 1.99
CA GLU A 246 28.18 -7.84 2.45
C GLU A 246 28.60 -8.18 3.89
N GLY A 247 27.71 -8.84 4.65
CA GLY A 247 28.06 -9.44 5.94
C GLY A 247 28.43 -8.47 7.06
N VAL A 248 27.84 -7.26 7.10
CA VAL A 248 28.17 -6.21 8.09
C VAL A 248 27.05 -5.93 9.08
N THR A 249 27.41 -5.60 10.33
CA THR A 249 26.45 -5.11 11.36
C THR A 249 26.29 -3.60 11.38
N SER A 250 27.19 -2.86 10.72
CA SER A 250 27.04 -1.41 10.54
C SER A 250 27.87 -0.89 9.38
N VAL A 251 27.32 0.12 8.71
CA VAL A 251 27.97 0.96 7.71
C VAL A 251 28.04 2.37 8.30
N SER A 252 29.26 2.86 8.51
CA SER A 252 29.49 4.21 9.04
C SER A 252 28.97 5.27 8.06
N GLN A 253 28.72 6.49 8.54
CA GLN A 253 28.25 7.57 7.67
C GLN A 253 29.26 7.86 6.57
N ASP A 254 28.83 7.69 5.32
CA ASP A 254 29.62 7.92 4.11
C ASP A 254 28.80 8.64 3.04
N THR A 255 29.46 9.07 1.96
CA THR A 255 28.88 9.83 0.85
C THR A 255 29.19 9.16 -0.49
N TYR A 256 28.17 8.94 -1.31
CA TYR A 256 28.29 8.43 -2.67
C TYR A 256 27.81 9.48 -3.67
N THR A 257 28.70 9.91 -4.58
CA THR A 257 28.38 10.86 -5.66
C THR A 257 27.79 10.11 -6.85
N VAL A 258 26.62 10.54 -7.31
CA VAL A 258 25.84 9.88 -8.36
C VAL A 258 26.43 10.13 -9.77
N PRO A 259 26.81 9.08 -10.52
CA PRO A 259 27.41 9.23 -11.85
C PRO A 259 26.42 9.59 -12.97
N ASN A 260 25.14 9.23 -12.85
CA ASN A 260 24.13 9.39 -13.90
C ASN A 260 22.80 9.87 -13.31
N SER A 261 22.11 10.80 -13.99
CA SER A 261 20.79 11.28 -13.56
C SER A 261 19.73 10.18 -13.66
N GLY A 262 18.97 9.94 -12.60
CA GLY A 262 17.87 8.98 -12.57
C GLY A 262 17.46 8.58 -11.15
N ASN A 263 16.65 7.53 -11.04
CA ASN A 263 16.29 6.94 -9.75
C ASN A 263 17.49 6.20 -9.17
N TRP A 264 17.94 6.61 -7.98
CA TRP A 264 18.96 5.89 -7.23
C TRP A 264 18.34 5.24 -6.00
N TYR A 265 18.72 3.99 -5.78
CA TYR A 265 18.17 3.14 -4.75
C TYR A 265 19.22 2.86 -3.68
N PHE A 266 18.80 3.03 -2.43
CA PHE A 266 19.48 2.54 -1.23
C PHE A 266 18.84 1.20 -0.88
N PHE A 267 19.62 0.13 -0.74
CA PHE A 267 19.13 -1.23 -0.42
C PHE A 267 19.76 -1.78 0.85
N VAL A 268 18.94 -2.40 1.71
CA VAL A 268 19.40 -3.25 2.80
C VAL A 268 18.75 -4.61 2.65
N PHE A 269 19.54 -5.65 2.36
CA PHE A 269 19.08 -7.02 2.21
C PHE A 269 19.48 -7.86 3.42
N PHE A 270 18.54 -8.64 3.94
CA PHE A 270 18.81 -9.60 5.01
C PHE A 270 19.07 -10.99 4.41
N ASP A 271 20.35 -11.25 4.15
CA ASP A 271 20.80 -12.43 3.42
C ASP A 271 20.83 -13.69 4.31
N PRO A 272 20.01 -14.71 4.00
CA PRO A 272 19.93 -15.95 4.78
C PRO A 272 21.22 -16.80 4.78
N MET A 273 22.16 -16.55 3.85
CA MET A 273 23.46 -17.25 3.87
C MET A 273 24.44 -16.67 4.88
N ASN A 274 24.28 -15.40 5.24
CA ASN A 274 25.20 -14.67 6.12
C ASN A 274 24.66 -14.54 7.56
N ALA A 275 23.35 -14.75 7.76
CA ALA A 275 22.65 -14.48 9.01
C ALA A 275 21.97 -15.74 9.59
N PRO A 276 22.32 -16.21 10.81
CA PRO A 276 21.62 -17.31 11.48
C PRO A 276 20.25 -16.93 12.07
N GLU A 277 19.94 -15.65 12.24
CA GLU A 277 18.69 -15.22 12.86
C GLU A 277 17.53 -15.07 11.85
N GLU A 278 16.31 -15.45 12.27
CA GLU A 278 15.09 -15.28 11.44
C GLU A 278 14.69 -13.82 11.19
N THR A 279 15.19 -12.89 12.01
CA THR A 279 14.90 -11.44 11.92
C THR A 279 16.08 -10.59 12.37
N THR A 280 16.20 -9.38 11.81
CA THR A 280 17.12 -8.35 12.28
C THR A 280 16.45 -6.99 12.29
N THR A 281 16.75 -6.15 13.28
CA THR A 281 16.28 -4.76 13.30
C THR A 281 17.34 -3.88 12.66
N ILE A 282 16.95 -3.14 11.62
CA ILE A 282 17.79 -2.17 10.92
C ILE A 282 17.42 -0.75 11.35
N THR A 283 18.42 0.09 11.56
CA THR A 283 18.28 1.54 11.72
C THR A 283 19.09 2.20 10.62
N PHE A 284 18.46 3.07 9.84
CA PHE A 284 19.13 3.76 8.73
C PHE A 284 18.80 5.26 8.71
N ASP A 285 19.76 6.02 8.20
CA ASP A 285 19.64 7.44 7.87
C ASP A 285 20.23 7.63 6.47
N VAL A 286 19.38 7.97 5.50
CA VAL A 286 19.80 8.24 4.11
C VAL A 286 19.26 9.60 3.69
N SER A 287 20.13 10.41 3.09
CA SER A 287 19.78 11.72 2.57
C SER A 287 20.28 11.89 1.15
N TYR A 288 19.35 12.27 0.26
CA TYR A 288 19.54 12.43 -1.17
C TYR A 288 19.54 13.93 -1.52
N ASP A 289 20.63 14.45 -2.09
CA ASP A 289 20.60 15.74 -2.78
C ASP A 289 20.07 15.52 -4.20
N THR A 290 18.81 15.89 -4.46
CA THR A 290 18.20 15.71 -5.79
C THR A 290 18.79 16.65 -6.85
N GLY A 291 19.56 17.67 -6.43
CA GLY A 291 20.02 18.76 -7.29
C GLY A 291 18.89 19.63 -7.83
N VAL A 292 17.68 19.57 -7.25
CA VAL A 292 16.48 20.33 -7.69
C VAL A 292 15.88 21.16 -6.56
N ASP A 293 16.34 22.41 -6.45
CA ASP A 293 15.83 23.42 -5.53
C ASP A 293 14.31 23.62 -5.63
N ALA A 294 13.70 24.11 -4.55
CA ALA A 294 12.28 24.50 -4.53
C ALA A 294 11.90 25.54 -5.61
N THR A 295 12.84 26.38 -6.04
CA THR A 295 12.69 27.33 -7.15
C THR A 295 12.57 26.64 -8.51
N ASP A 296 13.43 25.66 -8.81
CA ASP A 296 13.39 24.84 -10.03
C ASP A 296 12.08 24.03 -10.10
N ARG A 297 11.69 23.42 -8.97
CA ARG A 297 10.41 22.70 -8.83
C ARG A 297 9.20 23.64 -9.09
N TRP A 298 9.26 24.89 -8.68
CA TRP A 298 8.20 25.87 -8.96
C TRP A 298 8.12 26.27 -10.44
N ILE A 299 9.27 26.55 -11.07
CA ILE A 299 9.34 26.95 -12.48
C ILE A 299 8.80 25.84 -13.41
N SER A 300 9.09 24.57 -13.11
CA SER A 300 8.60 23.44 -13.92
C SER A 300 7.09 23.19 -13.79
N ILE A 301 6.49 23.48 -12.63
CA ILE A 301 5.04 23.34 -12.36
C ILE A 301 4.23 24.54 -12.91
N GLN A 302 4.83 25.72 -13.00
CA GLN A 302 4.16 26.96 -13.42
C GLN A 302 3.33 26.85 -14.74
N PRO A 303 3.80 26.20 -15.83
CA PRO A 303 3.02 26.05 -17.07
C PRO A 303 1.72 25.25 -16.88
N TRP A 304 1.74 24.21 -16.04
CA TRP A 304 0.55 23.39 -15.74
C TRP A 304 -0.49 24.17 -14.96
N LEU A 305 -0.05 24.95 -13.96
CA LEU A 305 -0.93 25.84 -13.21
C LEU A 305 -1.57 26.90 -14.13
N ILE A 306 -0.80 27.48 -15.05
CA ILE A 306 -1.30 28.41 -16.07
C ILE A 306 -2.30 27.71 -17.02
N GLY A 307 -2.05 26.45 -17.40
CA GLY A 307 -2.98 25.66 -18.21
C GLY A 307 -4.33 25.42 -17.53
N ILE A 308 -4.31 24.94 -16.28
CA ILE A 308 -5.51 24.73 -15.45
C ILE A 308 -6.28 26.04 -15.28
N MET A 309 -5.56 27.13 -14.99
CA MET A 309 -6.07 28.50 -14.92
C MET A 309 -6.85 28.92 -16.16
N VAL A 310 -6.26 28.74 -17.36
CA VAL A 310 -6.90 29.08 -18.63
C VAL A 310 -8.15 28.23 -18.85
N VAL A 311 -8.10 26.93 -18.56
CA VAL A 311 -9.27 26.02 -18.67
C VAL A 311 -10.41 26.45 -17.74
N VAL A 312 -10.11 26.76 -16.47
CA VAL A 312 -11.10 27.25 -15.49
C VAL A 312 -11.68 28.61 -15.96
N GLY A 313 -10.84 29.51 -16.46
CA GLY A 313 -11.26 30.78 -17.04
C GLY A 313 -12.23 30.59 -18.22
N ILE A 314 -11.93 29.68 -19.14
CA ILE A 314 -12.80 29.33 -20.27
C ILE A 314 -14.14 28.74 -19.78
N ILE A 315 -14.13 27.84 -18.80
CA ILE A 315 -15.35 27.27 -18.20
C ILE A 315 -16.22 28.37 -17.58
N ILE A 316 -15.61 29.32 -16.86
CA ILE A 316 -16.32 30.48 -16.27
C ILE A 316 -16.92 31.37 -17.38
N ILE A 317 -16.16 31.66 -18.44
CA ILE A 317 -16.62 32.44 -19.60
C ILE A 317 -17.83 31.76 -20.27
N ILE A 318 -17.75 30.45 -20.54
CA ILE A 318 -18.86 29.66 -21.11
C ILE A 318 -20.09 29.71 -20.20
N ALA A 319 -19.92 29.53 -18.88
CA ALA A 319 -21.01 29.61 -17.91
C ALA A 319 -21.67 31.02 -17.86
N VAL A 320 -20.87 32.08 -18.01
CA VAL A 320 -21.36 33.48 -18.10
C VAL A 320 -22.13 33.71 -19.39
N PHE A 321 -21.66 33.23 -20.54
CA PHE A 321 -22.38 33.33 -21.82
C PHE A 321 -23.70 32.53 -21.79
N ALA A 322 -23.69 31.29 -21.25
CA ALA A 322 -24.91 30.49 -21.07
C ALA A 322 -25.95 31.21 -20.19
N ARG A 323 -25.52 31.85 -19.09
CA ARG A 323 -26.39 32.69 -18.24
C ARG A 323 -26.92 33.93 -18.97
N ARG A 324 -26.12 34.58 -19.82
CA ARG A 324 -26.58 35.72 -20.64
C ARG A 324 -27.67 35.31 -21.64
N GLY A 325 -27.57 34.12 -22.23
CA GLY A 325 -28.62 33.56 -23.10
C GLY A 325 -29.95 33.37 -22.39
N GLN A 326 -29.95 32.79 -21.18
CA GLN A 326 -31.18 32.54 -20.41
C GLN A 326 -31.97 33.81 -20.03
N LYS A 327 -31.32 34.97 -19.91
CA LYS A 327 -32.01 36.24 -19.61
C LYS A 327 -32.93 36.71 -20.75
N LYS A 328 -32.70 36.30 -22.01
CA LYS A 328 -33.54 36.70 -23.16
C LYS A 328 -34.85 35.92 -23.30
N LEU A 329 -35.06 34.85 -22.50
CA LEU A 329 -36.22 33.95 -22.62
C LEU A 329 -37.33 34.20 -21.58
N LYS A 330 -37.16 35.15 -20.65
CA LYS A 330 -38.13 35.43 -19.57
C LYS A 330 -38.90 36.74 -19.77
N THR A 331 -39.64 36.86 -20.88
CA THR A 331 -40.62 37.94 -21.08
C THR A 331 -41.81 37.51 -21.95
N LYS A 332 -42.53 36.47 -21.53
CA LYS A 332 -43.93 36.22 -21.93
C LYS A 332 -44.72 35.68 -20.75
N GLU A 333 -45.76 36.42 -20.34
CA GLU A 333 -46.71 35.98 -19.32
C GLU A 333 -47.71 34.94 -19.85
N PRO A 334 -48.32 34.10 -18.99
CA PRO A 334 -49.16 33.00 -19.41
C PRO A 334 -50.61 33.42 -19.65
N LYS A 335 -51.15 33.19 -20.86
CA LYS A 335 -52.61 33.18 -21.10
C LYS A 335 -53.19 31.77 -20.93
N LYS A 336 -54.24 31.64 -20.10
CA LYS A 336 -55.11 30.47 -20.03
C LYS A 336 -56.24 30.59 -21.07
N ALA A 337 -56.47 29.53 -21.85
CA ALA A 337 -57.79 29.11 -22.32
C ALA A 337 -57.73 27.66 -22.82
N THR A 338 -58.81 26.94 -22.60
CA THR A 338 -58.96 25.48 -22.51
C THR A 338 -59.34 24.85 -23.88
N PRO A 339 -59.85 23.59 -24.03
CA PRO A 339 -59.13 22.58 -24.82
C PRO A 339 -59.88 22.04 -26.05
N GLU A 340 -59.16 21.48 -27.05
CA GLU A 340 -59.55 20.18 -27.66
C GLU A 340 -58.49 19.57 -28.61
N LYS A 341 -58.57 18.23 -28.74
CA LYS A 341 -58.14 17.38 -29.87
C LYS A 341 -56.67 17.42 -30.34
N ALA A 342 -55.85 16.81 -29.49
CA ALA A 342 -54.84 15.81 -29.81
C ALA A 342 -54.57 15.44 -31.30
N VAL A 343 -53.34 15.76 -31.75
CA VAL A 343 -52.55 14.89 -32.65
C VAL A 343 -51.17 14.70 -32.01
N LYS A 344 -50.98 13.62 -31.25
CA LYS A 344 -49.67 13.30 -30.67
C LYS A 344 -48.79 12.62 -31.73
N LYS A 345 -47.81 13.36 -32.26
CA LYS A 345 -46.68 12.75 -32.99
C LYS A 345 -45.97 11.78 -32.05
N ALA A 346 -45.93 10.50 -32.42
CA ALA A 346 -45.35 9.46 -31.59
C ALA A 346 -43.82 9.48 -31.64
N THR A 347 -43.18 10.02 -30.60
CA THR A 347 -41.83 9.59 -30.20
C THR A 347 -41.98 8.73 -28.96
N LYS A 348 -41.76 7.44 -29.14
CA LYS A 348 -41.96 6.37 -28.16
C LYS A 348 -41.07 6.63 -26.94
N LYS A 349 -41.65 7.15 -25.86
CA LYS A 349 -40.97 7.30 -24.58
C LYS A 349 -40.95 5.93 -23.93
N THR A 350 -39.83 5.22 -24.03
CA THR A 350 -39.66 3.92 -23.37
C THR A 350 -39.60 4.16 -21.86
N GLU A 351 -40.73 3.95 -21.19
CA GLU A 351 -40.80 3.98 -19.73
C GLU A 351 -40.16 2.68 -19.22
N LEU A 352 -38.97 2.81 -18.63
CA LEU A 352 -38.20 1.69 -18.12
C LEU A 352 -38.57 1.49 -16.65
N GLU A 353 -39.15 0.33 -16.33
CA GLU A 353 -39.40 -0.08 -14.95
C GLU A 353 -38.12 -0.64 -14.32
N CYS A 354 -37.91 -0.35 -13.03
CA CYS A 354 -36.75 -0.89 -12.32
C CYS A 354 -36.93 -2.38 -12.06
N ILE A 355 -36.14 -3.24 -12.71
CA ILE A 355 -36.15 -4.70 -12.48
C ILE A 355 -35.97 -5.07 -10.98
N ARG A 356 -35.29 -4.22 -10.19
CA ARG A 356 -35.09 -4.43 -8.74
C ARG A 356 -36.27 -4.02 -7.85
N CYS A 357 -37.21 -3.18 -8.30
CA CYS A 357 -38.29 -2.68 -7.43
C CYS A 357 -39.61 -2.29 -8.11
N GLY A 358 -39.79 -2.56 -9.42
CA GLY A 358 -40.99 -2.24 -10.20
C GLY A 358 -41.25 -0.75 -10.45
N ASN A 359 -40.49 0.16 -9.84
CA ASN A 359 -40.78 1.58 -9.92
C ASN A 359 -40.39 2.16 -11.29
N THR A 360 -41.27 2.98 -11.88
CA THR A 360 -41.01 3.64 -13.17
C THR A 360 -39.83 4.59 -13.09
N ILE A 361 -38.98 4.58 -14.11
CA ILE A 361 -37.79 5.42 -14.21
C ILE A 361 -37.80 6.20 -15.53
N ARG A 362 -37.21 7.40 -15.53
CA ARG A 362 -36.94 8.14 -16.76
C ARG A 362 -35.80 7.47 -17.53
N ALA A 363 -35.93 7.45 -18.86
CA ALA A 363 -35.00 6.78 -19.78
C ALA A 363 -33.57 7.36 -19.80
N ASP A 364 -33.32 8.50 -19.13
CA ASP A 364 -32.03 9.17 -19.00
C ASP A 364 -31.37 8.96 -17.61
N ALA A 365 -32.03 8.25 -16.69
CA ALA A 365 -31.50 8.01 -15.35
C ALA A 365 -30.43 6.91 -15.35
N LYS A 366 -29.27 7.19 -14.75
CA LYS A 366 -28.20 6.18 -14.55
C LYS A 366 -28.41 5.30 -13.31
N PHE A 367 -29.25 5.72 -12.37
CA PHE A 367 -29.57 5.00 -11.13
C PHE A 367 -31.05 5.16 -10.78
N CYS A 368 -31.67 4.14 -10.17
CA CYS A 368 -33.05 4.19 -9.71
C CYS A 368 -33.16 5.07 -8.45
N SER A 369 -34.04 6.07 -8.49
CA SER A 369 -34.30 7.02 -7.40
C SER A 369 -34.90 6.39 -6.13
N LYS A 370 -35.40 5.16 -6.19
CA LYS A 370 -36.00 4.44 -5.06
C LYS A 370 -35.10 3.39 -4.42
N CYS A 371 -34.27 2.68 -5.20
CA CYS A 371 -33.45 1.56 -4.70
C CYS A 371 -31.94 1.72 -4.94
N GLY A 372 -31.48 2.84 -5.52
CA GLY A 372 -30.07 3.12 -5.79
C GLY A 372 -29.41 2.25 -6.88
N GLY A 373 -30.12 1.25 -7.43
CA GLY A 373 -29.59 0.35 -8.45
C GLY A 373 -29.22 1.06 -9.75
N LYS A 374 -28.01 0.81 -10.27
CA LYS A 374 -27.52 1.34 -11.54
C LYS A 374 -28.29 0.73 -12.73
N ILE A 375 -28.59 1.53 -13.75
CA ILE A 375 -29.51 1.17 -14.84
C ILE A 375 -28.75 0.72 -16.10
N GLU A 376 -27.50 1.17 -16.30
CA GLU A 376 -26.66 0.77 -17.43
C GLU A 376 -25.21 0.48 -17.01
N GLY A 377 -24.55 -0.40 -17.76
CA GLY A 377 -23.11 -0.67 -17.63
C GLY A 377 -22.73 -1.97 -16.94
N ARG A 378 -23.37 -3.09 -17.32
CA ARG A 378 -22.81 -4.45 -17.51
C ARG A 378 -23.92 -5.34 -18.05
N SER A 379 -23.59 -6.25 -18.96
CA SER A 379 -24.56 -7.19 -19.55
C SER A 379 -25.30 -7.97 -18.46
N LEU A 380 -26.63 -7.81 -18.41
CA LEU A 380 -27.51 -8.75 -17.73
C LEU A 380 -27.80 -9.89 -18.70
N GLY A 381 -26.84 -10.82 -18.79
CA GLY A 381 -27.15 -12.14 -19.31
C GLY A 381 -28.18 -12.80 -18.39
N SER A 382 -29.28 -13.30 -18.96
CA SER A 382 -30.16 -14.20 -18.22
C SER A 382 -29.45 -15.54 -18.09
N THR A 383 -29.02 -15.89 -16.88
CA THR A 383 -28.56 -17.24 -16.54
C THR A 383 -29.19 -17.67 -15.23
N ASN A 384 -29.92 -18.79 -15.27
CA ASN A 384 -30.60 -19.41 -14.13
C ASN A 384 -29.60 -20.06 -13.15
N ILE A 385 -28.68 -19.26 -12.59
CA ILE A 385 -27.65 -19.71 -11.65
C ILE A 385 -28.00 -19.14 -10.29
N ILE A 386 -28.59 -19.97 -9.45
CA ILE A 386 -28.87 -19.63 -8.05
C ILE A 386 -27.57 -19.83 -7.26
N THR A 387 -27.26 -18.89 -6.37
CA THR A 387 -26.08 -18.99 -5.50
C THR A 387 -26.47 -19.81 -4.26
N PRO A 388 -25.81 -20.96 -3.99
CA PRO A 388 -26.17 -21.84 -2.88
C PRO A 388 -25.86 -21.21 -1.52
N ILE A 389 -26.69 -21.51 -0.52
CA ILE A 389 -26.78 -20.78 0.76
C ILE A 389 -25.46 -20.75 1.58
N ASN A 390 -24.59 -21.73 1.37
CA ASN A 390 -23.31 -21.89 2.10
C ASN A 390 -22.09 -21.27 1.38
N SER A 391 -22.27 -20.60 0.23
CA SER A 391 -21.16 -20.02 -0.53
C SER A 391 -20.68 -18.67 0.04
N LYS A 392 -19.39 -18.59 0.36
CA LYS A 392 -18.74 -17.34 0.81
C LYS A 392 -18.53 -16.30 -0.31
N THR A 393 -18.81 -16.67 -1.56
CA THR A 393 -18.60 -15.86 -2.77
C THR A 393 -19.76 -16.07 -3.75
N CYS A 394 -20.22 -14.99 -4.39
CA CYS A 394 -21.35 -15.10 -5.32
C CYS A 394 -20.94 -15.78 -6.63
N SER A 395 -21.65 -16.84 -7.01
CA SER A 395 -21.38 -17.64 -8.21
C SER A 395 -21.45 -16.87 -9.54
N TYR A 396 -22.10 -15.69 -9.55
CA TYR A 396 -22.24 -14.86 -10.77
C TYR A 396 -21.18 -13.74 -10.89
N CYS A 397 -20.59 -13.28 -9.79
CA CYS A 397 -19.71 -12.10 -9.81
C CYS A 397 -18.45 -12.19 -8.92
N GLY A 398 -18.23 -13.31 -8.25
CA GLY A 398 -17.06 -13.56 -7.39
C GLY A 398 -17.00 -12.75 -6.08
N SER A 399 -17.88 -11.76 -5.88
CA SER A 399 -17.83 -10.90 -4.69
C SER A 399 -18.07 -11.70 -3.40
N LYS A 400 -17.30 -11.42 -2.34
CA LYS A 400 -17.52 -11.99 -1.00
C LYS A 400 -18.94 -11.71 -0.51
N LEU A 401 -19.60 -12.72 0.07
CA LEU A 401 -20.95 -12.67 0.61
C LEU A 401 -20.91 -12.81 2.14
N THR A 402 -21.80 -12.09 2.82
CA THR A 402 -22.08 -12.29 4.25
C THR A 402 -23.28 -13.22 4.42
N GLN A 403 -23.19 -14.20 5.33
CA GLN A 403 -24.14 -15.32 5.49
C GLN A 403 -25.62 -14.96 5.74
N THR A 404 -25.93 -13.68 5.96
CA THR A 404 -27.29 -13.17 6.24
C THR A 404 -27.93 -12.41 5.06
N ASP A 405 -27.22 -12.23 3.94
CA ASP A 405 -27.74 -11.52 2.77
C ASP A 405 -28.62 -12.42 1.89
N LYS A 406 -29.86 -11.98 1.59
CA LYS A 406 -30.78 -12.70 0.68
C LYS A 406 -30.46 -12.49 -0.81
N PHE A 407 -29.62 -11.50 -1.12
CA PHE A 407 -29.22 -11.11 -2.46
C PHE A 407 -27.78 -10.58 -2.43
N CYS A 408 -26.98 -10.86 -3.45
CA CYS A 408 -25.65 -10.26 -3.57
C CYS A 408 -25.75 -8.73 -3.71
N LYS A 409 -25.08 -7.97 -2.83
CA LYS A 409 -25.06 -6.49 -2.85
C LYS A 409 -24.54 -5.90 -4.16
N TRP A 410 -23.62 -6.59 -4.83
CA TRP A 410 -22.94 -6.11 -6.03
C TRP A 410 -23.70 -6.40 -7.33
N CYS A 411 -24.00 -7.68 -7.65
CA CYS A 411 -24.73 -8.04 -8.87
C CYS A 411 -26.26 -8.05 -8.69
N GLY A 412 -26.77 -8.33 -7.48
CA GLY A 412 -28.20 -8.51 -7.21
C GLY A 412 -28.73 -9.92 -7.44
N THR A 413 -27.87 -10.91 -7.75
CA THR A 413 -28.26 -12.32 -7.86
C THR A 413 -28.87 -12.79 -6.53
N LYS A 414 -30.00 -13.50 -6.61
CA LYS A 414 -30.68 -14.08 -5.45
C LYS A 414 -29.86 -15.25 -4.90
N ILE A 415 -29.73 -15.30 -3.58
CA ILE A 415 -29.18 -16.44 -2.86
C ILE A 415 -30.35 -17.34 -2.47
N GLU A 416 -30.16 -18.66 -2.54
CA GLU A 416 -31.16 -19.64 -2.14
C GLU A 416 -31.60 -19.41 -0.68
N THR A 417 -32.88 -19.65 -0.37
CA THR A 417 -33.51 -19.33 0.93
C THR A 417 -33.92 -20.57 1.67
#